data_AF-K1GQK4-F1
#
_entry.id   AF-K1GQK4-F1
#
_cell.length_a   1.000
_cell.length_b   1.000
_cell.length_c   1.000
_cell.angle_alpha   90.00
_cell.angle_beta   90.00
_cell.angle_gamma   90.00
#
_symmetry.space_group_name_H-M   'P 1'
#
loop_
_entity.id
_entity.type
_entity.pdbx_description
1 polymer ?
#
loop_
_entity_poly.entity_id
_entity_poly.type
_entity_poly.pdbx_seq_one_letter_code
_entity_poly.pdbx_strand_id
1 'polypeptide(L)' 'MAIKINLKKNDETKNGFVGFSFTTFFWRPFVPIFRGDNKGFLKFFLIWLVTSGLLIFLENFPYDSIDFDKIPSIRDFVIS' A
#
# COMPACT_ATOMS: atom_id res chain seq x y z
N MET A 1 20.77 -2.85 -0.17
CA MET A 1 21.78 -3.83 0.29
C MET A 1 21.10 -5.18 0.45
N ALA A 2 21.51 -6.18 -0.32
CA ALA A 2 20.90 -7.51 -0.28
C ALA A 2 21.80 -8.45 0.51
N ILE A 3 21.25 -9.08 1.55
CA ILE A 3 21.97 -10.02 2.40
C ILE A 3 21.85 -11.40 1.73
N LYS A 4 23.00 -12.01 1.43
CA LYS A 4 23.05 -13.37 0.89
C LYS A 4 22.94 -14.34 2.06
N ILE A 5 21.83 -15.08 2.13
CA ILE A 5 21.64 -16.13 3.13
C ILE A 5 21.71 -17.50 2.47
N ASN A 6 22.29 -18.44 3.19
CA ASN A 6 22.43 -19.81 2.74
C ASN A 6 21.35 -20.67 3.41
N LEU A 7 20.32 -21.06 2.65
CA LEU A 7 19.22 -21.87 3.18
C LEU A 7 19.53 -23.34 2.91
N LYS A 8 19.82 -24.09 3.99
CA LYS A 8 19.94 -25.54 3.97
C LYS A 8 18.64 -26.18 4.43
N LYS A 9 18.03 -27.02 3.59
CA LYS A 9 16.91 -27.89 3.98
C LYS A 9 17.02 -29.19 3.21
N ASN A 10 17.03 -30.33 3.91
CA ASN A 10 17.09 -31.69 3.34
C ASN A 10 18.20 -31.86 2.29
N ASP A 11 19.47 -31.65 2.69
CA ASP A 11 20.68 -31.75 1.84
C ASP A 11 20.80 -30.79 0.64
N GLU A 12 19.75 -30.05 0.30
CA GLU A 12 19.82 -29.02 -0.75
C GLU A 12 20.25 -27.67 -0.17
N THR A 13 21.30 -27.12 -0.78
CA THR A 13 21.87 -25.82 -0.39
C THR A 13 21.45 -24.79 -1.44
N LYS A 14 20.48 -23.92 -1.11
CA LYS A 14 19.99 -22.87 -2.03
C LYS A 14 20.44 -21.50 -1.55
N ASN A 15 21.11 -20.78 -2.45
CA ASN A 15 21.53 -19.41 -2.22
C ASN A 15 20.33 -18.47 -2.38
N GLY A 16 19.84 -17.91 -1.27
CA GLY A 16 18.77 -16.91 -1.27
C GLY A 16 19.36 -15.51 -1.11
N PHE A 17 19.04 -14.60 -2.03
CA PHE A 17 19.28 -13.18 -1.81
C PHE A 17 18.06 -12.56 -1.14
N VAL A 18 18.22 -12.08 0.08
CA VAL A 18 17.17 -11.36 0.82
C VAL A 18 17.57 -9.89 0.89
N GLY A 19 16.92 -9.07 0.07
CA GLY A 19 17.18 -7.64 0.00
C GLY A 19 15.97 -6.88 -0.51
N PHE A 20 15.82 -5.64 -0.06
CA PHE A 20 14.85 -4.69 -0.61
C PHE A 20 15.18 -4.46 -2.09
N SER A 21 14.30 -4.87 -3.01
CA SER A 21 14.47 -4.68 -4.45
C SER A 21 13.68 -3.48 -4.95
N PHE A 22 14.23 -2.70 -5.89
CA PHE A 22 13.49 -1.62 -6.56
C PHE A 22 12.24 -2.14 -7.30
N THR A 23 12.28 -3.38 -7.78
CA THR A 23 11.09 -4.06 -8.30
C THR A 23 10.01 -4.24 -7.23
N THR A 24 10.37 -4.44 -5.95
CA THR A 24 9.38 -4.47 -4.86
C THR A 24 8.74 -3.11 -4.63
N PHE A 25 9.48 -2.01 -4.85
CA PHE A 25 8.95 -0.65 -4.69
C PHE A 25 7.96 -0.26 -5.80
N PHE A 26 8.24 -0.63 -7.06
CA PHE A 26 7.37 -0.30 -8.20
C PHE A 26 6.27 -1.32 -8.46
N TRP A 27 6.50 -2.61 -8.21
CA TRP A 27 5.54 -3.70 -8.49
C TRP A 27 4.87 -4.24 -7.23
N ARG A 28 4.85 -3.49 -6.11
CA ARG A 28 4.36 -3.87 -4.75
C ARG A 28 3.29 -4.99 -4.72
N PRO A 29 2.11 -4.85 -5.36
CA PRO A 29 1.09 -5.89 -5.29
C PRO A 29 1.45 -7.15 -6.08
N PHE A 30 2.25 -7.08 -7.15
CA PHE A 30 2.63 -8.20 -8.02
C PHE A 30 3.87 -8.98 -7.57
N VAL A 31 4.66 -8.44 -6.63
CA VAL A 31 5.84 -9.12 -6.06
C VAL A 31 5.54 -10.53 -5.53
N PRO A 32 4.42 -10.77 -4.83
CA PRO A 32 4.11 -12.10 -4.31
C PRO A 32 3.81 -13.12 -5.41
N ILE A 33 3.35 -12.69 -6.60
CA ILE A 33 3.14 -13.58 -7.76
C ILE A 33 4.46 -14.19 -8.21
N PHE A 34 5.52 -13.38 -8.31
CA PHE A 34 6.85 -13.89 -8.69
C PHE A 34 7.45 -14.86 -7.65
N ARG A 35 6.93 -14.84 -6.41
CA ARG A 35 7.32 -15.78 -5.34
C ARG A 35 6.44 -17.04 -5.31
N GLY A 36 5.36 -17.09 -6.09
CA GLY A 36 4.36 -18.16 -6.02
C GLY A 36 3.50 -18.11 -4.75
N ASP A 37 3.51 -16.98 -4.01
CA ASP A 37 2.71 -16.79 -2.81
C ASP A 37 1.40 -16.05 -3.13
N ASN A 38 0.40 -16.82 -3.56
CA ASN A 38 -0.91 -16.31 -3.94
C ASN A 38 -1.68 -15.71 -2.74
N LYS A 39 -1.41 -16.17 -1.51
CA LYS A 39 -2.06 -15.65 -0.30
C LYS A 39 -1.48 -14.28 0.06
N GLY A 40 -0.16 -14.12 -0.07
CA GLY A 40 0.51 -12.84 0.03
C GLY A 40 0.01 -11.86 -1.02
N PHE A 41 -0.14 -12.30 -2.28
CA PHE A 41 -0.64 -11.48 -3.38
C PHE A 41 -1.97 -10.83 -3.04
N LEU A 42 -2.97 -11.62 -2.63
CA LEU A 42 -4.32 -11.11 -2.36
C LEU A 42 -4.32 -10.03 -1.26
N LYS A 43 -3.52 -10.22 -0.20
CA LYS A 43 -3.39 -9.23 0.89
C LYS A 43 -2.77 -7.93 0.41
N PHE A 44 -1.64 -8.00 -0.30
CA PHE A 44 -0.97 -6.81 -0.82
C PHE A 44 -1.80 -6.09 -1.88
N PHE A 45 -2.54 -6.84 -2.71
CA PHE A 45 -3.44 -6.29 -3.72
C PHE A 45 -4.62 -5.53 -3.11
N LEU A 46 -5.27 -6.07 -2.08
CA LEU A 46 -6.35 -5.38 -1.35
C LEU A 46 -5.88 -4.07 -0.71
N ILE A 47 -4.74 -4.10 -0.01
CA ILE A 47 -4.18 -2.89 0.63
C ILE A 47 -3.86 -1.82 -0.43
N TRP A 48 -3.32 -2.24 -1.57
CA TRP A 48 -3.01 -1.34 -2.68
C TRP A 48 -4.27 -0.75 -3.31
N LEU A 49 -5.33 -1.55 -3.48
CA LEU A 49 -6.63 -1.11 -3.99
C LEU A 49 -7.26 -0.05 -3.09
N VAL A 50 -7.27 -0.27 -1.77
CA VAL A 50 -7.84 0.68 -0.81
C VAL A 50 -7.06 2.00 -0.85
N THR A 51 -5.73 1.94 -0.78
CA THR A 51 -4.89 3.16 -0.80
C THR A 51 -5.05 3.94 -2.10
N SER A 52 -5.04 3.25 -3.25
CA SER A 52 -5.15 3.88 -4.56
C SER A 52 -6.56 4.41 -4.81
N GLY A 53 -7.59 3.67 -4.42
CA GLY A 53 -8.98 4.12 -4.51
C GLY A 53 -9.26 5.35 -3.66
N LEU A 54 -8.65 5.42 -2.47
CA LEU A 54 -8.78 6.58 -1.58
C LEU A 54 -8.10 7.82 -2.16
N LEU A 55 -6.92 7.66 -2.79
CA LEU A 55 -6.25 8.74 -3.52
C LEU A 55 -7.10 9.28 -4.68
N ILE A 56 -7.60 8.38 -5.54
CA ILE A 56 -8.45 8.76 -6.69
C ILE A 56 -9.74 9.42 -6.19
N PHE A 57 -10.31 8.93 -5.08
CA PHE A 57 -11.49 9.53 -4.48
C PHE A 57 -11.23 10.97 -4.01
N LEU A 58 -10.10 11.22 -3.33
CA LEU A 58 -9.73 12.58 -2.94
C LEU A 58 -9.52 13.50 -4.14
N GLU A 59 -8.88 13.00 -5.21
CA GLU A 59 -8.59 13.79 -6.41
C GLU A 59 -9.87 14.16 -7.18
N ASN A 60 -10.84 13.26 -7.23
CA ASN A 60 -12.14 13.52 -7.87
C ASN A 60 -13.18 14.12 -6.92
N PHE A 61 -12.79 14.40 -5.67
CA PHE A 61 -13.71 14.98 -4.70
C PHE A 61 -14.06 16.42 -5.13
N PRO A 62 -15.35 16.77 -5.30
CA PRO A 62 -15.75 18.06 -5.84
C PRO A 62 -15.65 19.15 -4.78
N TYR A 63 -14.41 19.50 -4.42
CA TYR A 63 -14.11 20.48 -3.36
C TYR A 63 -14.73 21.85 -3.66
N ASP A 64 -14.74 22.26 -4.92
CA ASP A 64 -15.30 23.53 -5.38
C ASP A 64 -16.84 23.61 -5.29
N SER A 65 -17.53 22.47 -5.12
CA SER A 65 -19.00 22.44 -4.99
C SER A 65 -19.47 22.62 -3.55
N ILE A 66 -18.57 22.59 -2.57
CA ILE A 66 -18.88 22.67 -1.15
C ILE A 66 -18.56 24.07 -0.65
N ASP A 67 -19.60 24.84 -0.31
CA ASP A 67 -19.47 26.11 0.40
C ASP A 67 -19.09 25.84 1.86
N PHE A 68 -17.79 25.73 2.14
CA PHE A 68 -17.27 25.51 3.50
C PHE A 68 -17.63 26.67 4.45
N ASP A 69 -17.92 27.86 3.91
CA ASP A 69 -18.33 29.04 4.67
C ASP A 69 -19.76 28.94 5.24
N LYS A 70 -20.60 28.04 4.70
CA LYS A 70 -21.94 27.75 5.24
C LYS A 70 -21.94 26.74 6.38
N ILE A 71 -20.81 26.09 6.64
CA ILE A 71 -20.70 25.10 7.71
C ILE A 71 -20.57 25.88 9.03
N PRO A 72 -21.53 25.75 9.96
CA PRO A 72 -21.48 26.48 11.21
C PRO A 72 -20.17 26.15 11.94
N SER A 73 -19.42 27.19 12.26
CA SER A 73 -18.16 27.08 12.97
C SER A 73 -18.45 26.71 14.42
N ILE A 74 -17.50 26.05 15.08
CA ILE A 74 -17.58 25.76 16.53
C ILE A 74 -17.83 27.06 17.33
N ARG A 75 -17.40 28.23 16.81
CA ARG A 75 -17.70 29.53 17.41
C ARG A 75 -19.18 29.90 17.39
N ASP A 76 -19.91 29.52 16.33
CA ASP A 76 -21.34 29.82 16.21
C ASP A 76 -22.17 29.00 17.21
N PHE A 77 -21.67 27.82 17.59
CA PHE A 77 -22.31 26.95 18.60
C PHE A 77 -21.99 27.37 20.04
N VAL A 78 -20.84 28.01 20.28
CA VAL A 78 -20.42 28.49 21.62
C VAL A 78 -21.06 29.84 21.96
N ILE A 79 -21.46 30.63 20.96
CA ILE A 79 -22.05 31.97 21.13
C ILE A 79 -23.59 31.93 21.07
N SER A 80 -24.20 30.80 20.68
CA SER A 80 -25.66 30.53 20.78
C SER A 80 -26.10 30.15 22.18
#